data_AF-A0A9E4MJ01-F1
#
_entry.id   AF-A0A9E4MJ01-F1
#
_cell.length_a   1.000
_cell.length_b   1.000
_cell.length_c   1.000
_cell.angle_alpha   90.00
_cell.angle_beta   90.00
_cell.angle_gamma   90.00
#
_symmetry.space_group_name_H-M   'P 1'
#
loop_
_entity.id
_entity.type
_entity.pdbx_description
1 polymer ?
#
loop_
_entity_poly.entity_id
_entity_poly.type
_entity_poly.pdbx_seq_one_letter_code
_entity_poly.pdbx_strand_id
1 'polypeptide(L)'
;MCVPSSSLPKRRGLARAVLTVWGLACGSLLALPGCEGDVHKDIHEQIYVLVTRQDLWADKAARALESHGLRALPQIETALHTARPEGRARLVEVLARIEHPDSAHLLRHVTLHDVDPRVRTLGERTLKAFARAGAHPQLAREASQALAWVVQERELGDTPLVREADPPPRTP
;
A
#
# COMPACT_ATOMS: atom_id res chain seq x y z
N MET A 1 59.86 14.98 -32.80
CA MET A 1 60.60 15.59 -31.67
C MET A 1 59.58 15.77 -30.55
N CYS A 2 59.46 14.82 -29.62
CA CYS A 2 60.26 14.58 -28.40
C CYS A 2 59.78 15.36 -27.16
N VAL A 3 58.82 14.73 -26.44
CA VAL A 3 58.66 14.53 -24.96
C VAL A 3 58.64 15.72 -23.96
N PRO A 4 58.13 15.56 -22.71
CA PRO A 4 57.15 16.46 -22.10
C PRO A 4 57.66 17.07 -20.77
N SER A 5 56.84 17.85 -20.06
CA SER A 5 57.10 18.17 -18.65
C SER A 5 55.83 18.03 -17.82
N SER A 6 55.85 17.00 -16.98
CA SER A 6 54.88 16.68 -15.93
C SER A 6 55.32 17.36 -14.63
N SER A 7 54.39 18.05 -13.96
CA SER A 7 54.56 18.49 -12.57
C SER A 7 53.60 17.69 -11.66
N LEU A 8 54.22 16.93 -10.76
CA LEU A 8 53.61 16.00 -9.81
C LEU A 8 53.11 16.72 -8.53
N PRO A 9 52.29 16.05 -7.70
CA PRO A 9 51.42 16.64 -6.69
C PRO A 9 52.11 16.92 -5.36
N LYS A 10 51.61 17.94 -4.65
CA LYS A 10 52.05 18.33 -3.31
C LYS A 10 51.41 17.43 -2.25
N ARG A 11 52.09 16.33 -1.92
CA ARG A 11 51.83 15.54 -0.70
C ARG A 11 52.11 16.40 0.55
N ARG A 12 51.14 16.52 1.44
CA ARG A 12 51.36 17.03 2.81
C ARG A 12 51.12 15.92 3.82
N GLY A 13 52.22 15.51 4.45
CA GLY A 13 52.33 15.28 5.90
C GLY A 13 51.40 14.26 6.54
N LEU A 14 51.94 13.05 6.74
CA LEU A 14 51.57 12.15 7.82
C LEU A 14 51.78 12.84 9.18
N ALA A 15 50.72 12.95 9.98
CA ALA A 15 50.83 13.02 11.43
C ALA A 15 50.19 11.76 11.99
N ARG A 16 51.04 10.83 12.41
CA ARG A 16 50.69 9.69 13.25
C ARG A 16 50.22 10.23 14.61
N ALA A 17 48.97 9.97 14.96
CA ALA A 17 48.53 9.96 16.35
C ALA A 17 47.94 8.57 16.62
N VAL A 18 48.80 7.68 17.10
CA VAL A 18 48.39 6.47 17.80
C VAL A 18 48.10 6.89 19.23
N LEU A 19 46.84 6.80 19.65
CA LEU A 19 46.46 6.66 21.05
C LEU A 19 45.16 5.85 21.13
N THR A 20 45.39 4.60 21.51
CA THR A 20 44.50 3.58 22.00
C THR A 20 43.60 4.10 23.13
N VAL A 21 42.27 3.95 23.02
CA VAL A 21 41.40 3.75 24.19
C VAL A 21 40.30 2.74 23.83
N TRP A 22 40.40 1.58 24.47
CA TRP A 22 39.34 0.61 24.69
C TRP A 22 37.99 1.26 25.05
N GLY A 23 36.91 0.95 24.34
CA GLY A 23 35.59 1.43 24.74
C GLY A 23 34.43 1.17 23.77
N LEU A 24 34.43 0.06 23.03
CA LEU A 24 33.33 -0.30 22.11
C LEU A 24 32.79 -1.69 22.44
N ALA A 25 32.50 -1.92 23.73
CA ALA A 25 31.87 -3.13 24.24
C ALA A 25 30.81 -2.77 25.28
N CYS A 26 29.79 -1.98 24.92
CA CYS A 26 28.55 -1.79 25.71
C CYS A 26 27.48 -0.99 24.94
N GLY A 27 27.24 -1.31 23.67
CA GLY A 27 26.23 -0.61 22.86
C GLY A 27 25.22 -1.51 22.15
N SER A 28 25.16 -2.81 22.48
CA SER A 28 24.40 -3.81 21.70
C SER A 28 23.20 -4.41 22.45
N LEU A 29 22.65 -3.73 23.46
CA LEU A 29 21.68 -4.33 24.40
C LEU A 29 20.32 -3.62 24.51
N LEU A 30 19.88 -2.90 23.47
CA LEU A 30 18.48 -2.43 23.39
C LEU A 30 17.88 -2.65 22.00
N ALA A 31 18.17 -3.80 21.37
CA ALA A 31 17.25 -4.37 20.40
C ALA A 31 16.15 -5.10 21.20
N LEU A 32 15.23 -4.34 21.78
CA LEU A 32 13.96 -4.92 22.21
C LEU A 32 13.34 -5.55 20.95
N PRO A 33 13.00 -6.84 20.95
CA PRO A 33 12.13 -7.38 19.91
C PRO A 33 10.80 -6.64 20.06
N GLY A 34 10.63 -5.56 19.29
CA GLY A 34 9.35 -4.88 19.20
C GLY A 34 8.32 -5.94 18.85
N CYS A 35 7.27 -6.03 19.65
CA CYS A 35 6.20 -7.01 19.53
C CYS A 35 5.50 -6.90 18.16
N GLU A 36 6.11 -7.44 17.10
CA GLU A 36 5.57 -7.49 15.73
C GLU A 36 4.19 -8.18 15.73
N GLY A 37 4.00 -9.15 16.63
CA GLY A 37 2.73 -9.85 16.82
C GLY A 37 1.57 -8.95 17.28
N ASP A 38 1.85 -7.87 18.00
CA ASP A 38 0.79 -6.98 18.51
C ASP A 38 0.21 -6.11 17.38
N VAL A 39 1.06 -5.64 16.46
CA VAL A 39 0.61 -4.81 15.33
C VAL A 39 -0.27 -5.59 14.37
N HIS A 40 0.09 -6.84 14.06
CA HIS A 40 -0.75 -7.66 13.19
C HIS A 40 -2.11 -7.94 13.80
N LYS A 41 -2.18 -8.11 15.12
CA LYS A 41 -3.43 -8.32 15.84
C LYS A 41 -4.29 -7.05 15.82
N ASP A 42 -3.70 -5.88 16.09
CA ASP A 42 -4.43 -4.61 16.06
C ASP A 42 -5.01 -4.32 14.67
N ILE A 43 -4.21 -4.44 13.59
CA ILE A 43 -4.71 -4.23 12.21
C ILE A 43 -5.90 -5.16 11.91
N HIS A 44 -5.83 -6.43 12.33
CA HIS A 44 -6.89 -7.39 12.12
C HIS A 44 -8.17 -6.99 12.88
N GLU A 45 -8.05 -6.55 14.13
CA GLU A 45 -9.18 -6.06 14.93
C GLU A 45 -9.82 -4.82 14.28
N GLN A 46 -9.02 -3.87 13.79
CA GLN A 46 -9.55 -2.70 13.10
C GLN A 46 -10.27 -3.07 11.80
N ILE A 47 -9.72 -3.99 11.00
CA ILE A 47 -10.39 -4.51 9.80
C ILE A 47 -11.72 -5.17 10.17
N TYR A 48 -11.74 -6.02 11.19
CA TYR A 48 -12.96 -6.68 11.65
C TYR A 48 -14.04 -5.67 12.02
N VAL A 49 -13.69 -4.65 12.81
CA VAL A 49 -14.59 -3.55 13.17
C VAL A 49 -15.10 -2.83 11.91
N LEU A 50 -14.21 -2.48 10.99
CA LEU A 50 -14.55 -1.74 9.78
C LEU A 50 -15.53 -2.49 8.88
N VAL A 51 -15.32 -3.80 8.67
CA VAL A 51 -16.14 -4.59 7.74
C VAL A 51 -17.47 -5.04 8.34
N THR A 52 -17.56 -5.18 9.67
CA THR A 52 -18.78 -5.68 10.35
C THR A 52 -19.69 -4.58 10.88
N ARG A 53 -19.15 -3.39 11.20
CA ARG A 53 -19.90 -2.30 11.84
C ARG A 53 -20.13 -1.13 10.89
N GLN A 54 -21.15 -0.33 11.18
CA GLN A 54 -21.52 0.87 10.40
C GLN A 54 -21.64 2.13 11.27
N ASP A 55 -21.26 2.04 12.53
CA ASP A 55 -21.37 3.12 13.50
C ASP A 55 -20.04 3.91 13.61
N LEU A 56 -19.96 4.81 14.59
CA LEU A 56 -18.80 5.66 14.84
C LEU A 56 -17.48 4.87 15.01
N TRP A 57 -17.56 3.59 15.36
CA TRP A 57 -16.38 2.74 15.50
C TRP A 57 -15.74 2.41 14.15
N ALA A 58 -16.52 2.37 13.07
CA ALA A 58 -15.99 2.13 11.73
C ALA A 58 -15.03 3.26 11.30
N ASP A 59 -15.37 4.52 11.55
CA ASP A 59 -14.49 5.65 11.19
C ASP A 59 -13.25 5.73 12.10
N LYS A 60 -13.39 5.37 13.38
CA LYS A 60 -12.23 5.22 14.28
C LYS A 60 -11.28 4.13 13.78
N ALA A 61 -11.81 2.97 13.38
CA ALA A 61 -11.01 1.88 12.82
C ALA A 61 -10.35 2.27 11.50
N ALA A 62 -11.05 3.00 10.63
CA ALA A 62 -10.48 3.53 9.39
C ALA A 62 -9.28 4.45 9.65
N ARG A 63 -9.38 5.38 10.62
CA ARG A 63 -8.25 6.24 11.03
C ARG A 63 -7.09 5.46 11.64
N ALA A 64 -7.38 4.42 12.41
CA ALA A 64 -6.34 3.55 12.96
C ALA A 64 -5.58 2.81 11.84
N LEU A 65 -6.30 2.25 10.86
CA LEU A 65 -5.70 1.60 9.69
C LEU A 65 -4.88 2.57 8.83
N GLU A 66 -5.37 3.79 8.64
CA GLU A 66 -4.63 4.87 7.98
C GLU A 66 -3.28 5.13 8.66
N SER A 67 -3.26 5.18 10.01
CA SER A 67 -2.03 5.39 10.78
C SER A 67 -1.00 4.26 10.66
N HIS A 68 -1.45 3.04 10.34
CA HIS A 68 -0.57 1.89 10.06
C HIS A 68 0.04 1.95 8.64
N GLY A 69 -0.58 2.70 7.72
CA GLY A 69 -0.09 2.94 6.37
C GLY A 69 0.19 1.66 5.60
N LEU A 70 1.40 1.56 5.02
CA LEU A 70 1.86 0.40 4.25
C LEU A 70 1.70 -0.94 5.00
N ARG A 71 1.87 -0.95 6.32
CA ARG A 71 1.79 -2.18 7.12
C ARG A 71 0.39 -2.81 7.13
N ALA A 72 -0.66 -2.01 6.89
CA ALA A 72 -2.04 -2.49 6.82
C ALA A 72 -2.40 -3.14 5.49
N LEU A 73 -1.68 -2.83 4.39
CA LEU A 73 -2.07 -3.24 3.04
C LEU A 73 -2.22 -4.76 2.87
N PRO A 74 -1.32 -5.63 3.36
CA PRO A 74 -1.47 -7.08 3.16
C PRO A 74 -2.73 -7.66 3.82
N GLN A 75 -3.12 -7.13 4.99
CA GLN A 75 -4.33 -7.59 5.66
C GLN A 75 -5.60 -6.99 5.03
N ILE A 76 -5.53 -5.75 4.54
CA ILE A 76 -6.61 -5.14 3.76
C ILE A 76 -6.87 -5.95 2.48
N GLU A 77 -5.82 -6.34 1.75
CA GLU A 77 -5.91 -7.20 0.57
C GLU A 77 -6.63 -8.51 0.91
N THR A 78 -6.17 -9.21 1.96
CA THR A 78 -6.82 -10.44 2.43
C THR A 78 -8.32 -10.23 2.76
N ALA A 79 -8.65 -9.11 3.42
CA ALA A 79 -10.03 -8.79 3.79
C ALA A 79 -10.92 -8.44 2.59
N LEU A 80 -10.36 -7.81 1.54
CA LEU A 80 -11.08 -7.50 0.31
C LEU A 80 -11.65 -8.76 -0.35
N HIS A 81 -11.03 -9.92 -0.20
CA HIS A 81 -11.54 -11.16 -0.79
C HIS A 81 -12.71 -11.79 -0.04
N THR A 82 -12.94 -11.43 1.22
CA THR A 82 -13.90 -12.14 2.10
C THR A 82 -15.01 -11.24 2.64
N ALA A 83 -14.79 -9.91 2.65
CA ALA A 83 -15.79 -8.97 3.12
C ALA A 83 -17.02 -8.91 2.22
N ARG A 84 -18.18 -8.60 2.81
CA ARG A 84 -19.41 -8.24 2.08
C ARG A 84 -19.17 -6.95 1.27
N PRO A 85 -19.97 -6.67 0.22
CA PRO A 85 -19.72 -5.52 -0.64
C PRO A 85 -19.60 -4.18 0.08
N GLU A 86 -20.40 -3.94 1.13
CA GLU A 86 -20.34 -2.73 1.93
C GLU A 86 -19.01 -2.61 2.70
N GLY A 87 -18.49 -3.74 3.21
CA GLY A 87 -17.20 -3.79 3.88
C GLY A 87 -16.04 -3.56 2.90
N ARG A 88 -16.10 -4.14 1.69
CA ARG A 88 -15.10 -3.90 0.65
C ARG A 88 -15.06 -2.44 0.21
N ALA A 89 -16.22 -1.80 0.07
CA ALA A 89 -16.29 -0.37 -0.24
C ALA A 89 -15.56 0.48 0.83
N ARG A 90 -15.76 0.19 2.12
CA ARG A 90 -15.02 0.89 3.20
C ARG A 90 -13.53 0.61 3.18
N LEU A 91 -13.11 -0.61 2.86
CA LEU A 91 -11.68 -0.94 2.70
C LEU A 91 -11.06 -0.13 1.55
N VAL A 92 -11.78 0.05 0.43
CA VAL A 92 -11.33 0.93 -0.66
C VAL A 92 -11.22 2.40 -0.21
N GLU A 93 -12.13 2.88 0.64
CA GLU A 93 -12.02 4.21 1.24
C GLU A 93 -10.80 4.33 2.17
N VAL A 94 -10.45 3.29 2.92
CA VAL A 94 -9.22 3.27 3.72
C VAL A 94 -7.98 3.30 2.83
N LEU A 95 -7.95 2.55 1.72
CA LEU A 95 -6.86 2.65 0.74
C LEU A 95 -6.72 4.08 0.19
N ALA A 96 -7.84 4.77 -0.03
CA ALA A 96 -7.84 6.17 -0.45
C ALA A 96 -7.26 7.13 0.60
N ARG A 97 -7.35 6.81 1.89
CA ARG A 97 -6.75 7.59 2.99
C ARG A 97 -5.26 7.28 3.19
N ILE A 98 -4.84 6.04 2.97
CA ILE A 98 -3.44 5.62 3.12
C ILE A 98 -2.52 6.26 2.07
N GLU A 99 -3.03 6.53 0.87
CA GLU A 99 -2.31 7.20 -0.22
C GLU A 99 -0.91 6.61 -0.52
N HIS A 100 -0.77 5.29 -0.40
CA HIS A 100 0.49 4.60 -0.67
C HIS A 100 0.53 4.05 -2.11
N PRO A 101 1.67 4.14 -2.84
CA PRO A 101 1.81 3.64 -4.22
C PRO A 101 1.28 2.21 -4.43
N ASP A 102 1.60 1.29 -3.52
CA ASP A 102 1.17 -0.12 -3.59
C ASP A 102 -0.36 -0.29 -3.54
N SER A 103 -1.09 0.71 -3.02
CA SER A 103 -2.56 0.70 -3.05
C SER A 103 -3.11 0.76 -4.47
N ALA A 104 -2.37 1.32 -5.43
CA ALA A 104 -2.80 1.40 -6.82
C ALA A 104 -2.98 0.00 -7.44
N HIS A 105 -2.13 -0.98 -7.09
CA HIS A 105 -2.25 -2.34 -7.57
C HIS A 105 -3.49 -3.05 -7.00
N LEU A 106 -3.77 -2.86 -5.71
CA LEU A 106 -4.99 -3.38 -5.07
C LEU A 106 -6.25 -2.76 -5.69
N LEU A 107 -6.24 -1.44 -5.89
CA LEU A 107 -7.35 -0.73 -6.50
C LEU A 107 -7.57 -1.15 -7.96
N ARG A 108 -6.51 -1.44 -8.72
CA ARG A 108 -6.62 -2.02 -10.07
C ARG A 108 -7.38 -3.34 -10.03
N HIS A 109 -6.95 -4.26 -9.16
CA HIS A 109 -7.59 -5.57 -9.02
C HIS A 109 -9.08 -5.43 -8.68
N VAL A 110 -9.40 -4.62 -7.67
CA VAL A 110 -10.79 -4.35 -7.27
C VAL A 110 -11.60 -3.72 -8.41
N THR A 111 -11.02 -2.77 -9.14
CA THR A 111 -11.69 -2.07 -10.26
C THR A 111 -12.04 -3.00 -11.42
N LEU A 112 -11.20 -4.01 -11.66
CA LEU A 112 -11.41 -4.99 -12.73
C LEU A 112 -12.34 -6.12 -12.31
N HIS A 113 -12.13 -6.69 -11.12
CA HIS A 113 -12.66 -8.02 -10.81
C HIS A 113 -13.68 -8.05 -9.67
N ASP A 114 -13.91 -6.95 -8.94
CA ASP A 114 -14.92 -6.99 -7.87
C ASP A 114 -16.30 -7.29 -8.48
N VAL A 115 -17.04 -8.21 -7.85
CA VAL A 115 -18.38 -8.61 -8.32
C VAL A 115 -19.40 -7.48 -8.21
N ASP A 116 -19.27 -6.58 -7.22
CA ASP A 116 -20.20 -5.47 -7.02
C ASP A 116 -19.76 -4.26 -7.86
N PRO A 117 -20.59 -3.78 -8.81
CA PRO A 117 -20.27 -2.63 -9.65
C PRO A 117 -19.96 -1.36 -8.85
N ARG A 118 -20.57 -1.18 -7.68
CA ARG A 118 -20.34 0.00 -6.82
C ARG A 118 -18.90 0.03 -6.31
N VAL A 119 -18.36 -1.13 -5.94
CA VAL A 119 -16.98 -1.25 -5.46
C VAL A 119 -16.00 -1.03 -6.62
N ARG A 120 -16.30 -1.56 -7.82
CA ARG A 120 -15.50 -1.29 -9.03
C ARG A 120 -15.43 0.19 -9.36
N THR A 121 -16.59 0.86 -9.39
CA THR A 121 -16.68 2.31 -9.65
C THR A 121 -15.93 3.12 -8.60
N LEU A 122 -16.01 2.71 -7.34
CA LEU A 122 -15.29 3.36 -6.25
C LEU A 122 -13.76 3.22 -6.44
N GLY A 123 -13.27 2.02 -6.75
CA GLY A 123 -11.85 1.78 -7.04
C GLY A 123 -11.34 2.63 -8.21
N GLU A 124 -12.10 2.70 -9.30
CA GLU A 124 -11.75 3.51 -10.47
C GLU A 124 -11.70 5.00 -10.14
N ARG A 125 -12.66 5.49 -9.33
CA ARG A 125 -12.69 6.87 -8.88
C ARG A 125 -11.48 7.20 -8.02
N THR A 126 -11.08 6.30 -7.12
CA THR A 126 -9.89 6.47 -6.27
C THR A 126 -8.62 6.51 -7.12
N LEU A 127 -8.45 5.61 -8.09
CA LEU A 127 -7.32 5.65 -9.03
C LEU A 127 -7.27 6.97 -9.82
N LYS A 128 -8.42 7.47 -10.29
CA LYS A 128 -8.50 8.77 -10.97
C LYS A 128 -8.11 9.94 -10.07
N ALA A 129 -8.44 9.87 -8.78
CA ALA A 129 -8.00 10.87 -7.81
C ALA A 129 -6.49 10.82 -7.59
N PHE A 130 -5.93 9.63 -7.38
CA PHE A 130 -4.48 9.41 -7.23
C PHE A 130 -3.68 9.88 -8.44
N ALA A 131 -4.14 9.59 -9.66
CA ALA A 131 -3.49 10.03 -10.90
C ALA A 131 -3.43 11.57 -11.04
N ARG A 132 -4.32 12.29 -10.37
CA ARG A 132 -4.36 13.77 -10.35
C ARG A 132 -3.64 14.37 -9.15
N ALA A 133 -3.25 13.56 -8.16
CA ALA A 133 -2.62 14.03 -6.93
C ALA A 133 -1.17 14.45 -7.19
N GLY A 134 -0.93 15.76 -7.29
CA GLY A 134 0.42 16.31 -7.53
C GLY A 134 1.40 16.14 -6.37
N ALA A 135 0.91 15.90 -5.16
CA ALA A 135 1.74 15.76 -3.95
C ALA A 135 2.56 14.47 -3.90
N HIS A 136 2.12 13.41 -4.61
CA HIS A 136 2.74 12.09 -4.58
C HIS A 136 3.04 11.59 -6.01
N PRO A 137 4.16 12.02 -6.64
CA PRO A 137 4.45 11.71 -8.04
C PRO A 137 4.53 10.21 -8.34
N GLN A 138 4.99 9.40 -7.40
CA GLN A 138 5.02 7.94 -7.58
C GLN A 138 3.61 7.35 -7.59
N LEU A 139 2.79 7.69 -6.59
CA LEU A 139 1.39 7.26 -6.54
C LEU A 139 0.62 7.65 -7.80
N ALA A 140 0.82 8.88 -8.28
CA ALA A 140 0.19 9.37 -9.51
C ALA A 140 0.59 8.55 -10.75
N ARG A 141 1.87 8.16 -10.86
CA ARG A 141 2.34 7.27 -11.93
C ARG A 141 1.73 5.88 -11.83
N GLU A 142 1.79 5.25 -10.66
CA GLU A 142 1.24 3.90 -10.46
C GLU A 142 -0.26 3.87 -10.73
N ALA A 143 -1.01 4.88 -10.27
CA ALA A 143 -2.43 5.00 -10.53
C ALA A 143 -2.76 5.22 -12.01
N SER A 144 -1.95 5.99 -12.73
CA SER A 144 -2.11 6.19 -14.18
C SER A 144 -1.86 4.89 -14.96
N GLN A 145 -0.82 4.14 -14.59
CA GLN A 145 -0.54 2.83 -15.20
C GLN A 145 -1.66 1.83 -14.90
N ALA A 146 -2.15 1.80 -13.64
CA ALA A 146 -3.29 0.99 -13.24
C ALA A 146 -4.54 1.31 -14.08
N LEU A 147 -4.86 2.59 -14.29
CA LEU A 147 -5.99 3.00 -15.13
C LEU A 147 -5.82 2.58 -16.59
N ALA A 148 -4.63 2.73 -17.16
CA ALA A 148 -4.35 2.30 -18.53
C ALA A 148 -4.57 0.79 -18.67
N TRP A 149 -4.10 0.01 -17.69
CA TRP A 149 -4.34 -1.43 -17.62
C TRP A 149 -5.83 -1.76 -17.54
N VAL A 150 -6.59 -1.07 -16.67
CA VAL A 150 -8.04 -1.28 -16.54
C VAL A 150 -8.75 -1.10 -17.89
N VAL A 151 -8.38 -0.08 -18.66
CA VAL A 151 -8.95 0.17 -19.99
C VAL A 151 -8.61 -0.98 -20.95
N GLN A 152 -7.34 -1.35 -21.03
CA GLN A 152 -6.87 -2.42 -21.90
C GLN A 152 -7.57 -3.75 -21.63
N GLU A 153 -7.67 -4.18 -20.36
CA GLU A 153 -8.31 -5.46 -20.02
C GLU A 153 -9.81 -5.47 -20.33
N ARG A 154 -10.50 -4.34 -20.12
CA ARG A 154 -11.91 -4.22 -20.49
C ARG A 154 -12.12 -4.30 -22.00
N GLU A 155 -11.19 -3.76 -22.81
CA GLU A 155 -11.22 -3.91 -24.27
C GLU A 155 -11.00 -5.37 -24.71
N LEU A 156 -10.23 -6.14 -23.94
CA LEU A 156 -10.05 -7.58 -24.13
C LEU A 156 -11.23 -8.43 -23.62
N GLY A 157 -12.25 -7.79 -23.02
CA GLY A 157 -13.42 -8.47 -22.48
C GLY A 157 -13.21 -9.09 -21.11
N ASP A 158 -12.08 -8.83 -20.45
CA ASP A 158 -11.84 -9.26 -19.07
C ASP A 158 -12.74 -8.44 -18.14
N THR A 159 -13.86 -9.06 -17.78
CA THR A 159 -14.91 -8.51 -16.94
C THR A 159 -15.17 -9.48 -15.79
N PRO A 160 -15.64 -8.99 -14.62
CA PRO A 160 -15.95 -9.87 -13.52
C PRO A 160 -16.89 -10.98 -13.97
N LEU A 161 -16.55 -12.23 -13.63
CA LEU A 161 -17.46 -13.36 -13.80
C LEU A 161 -18.62 -13.19 -12.82
N VAL A 162 -19.64 -12.43 -13.23
CA VAL A 162 -20.91 -12.36 -12.53
C VAL A 162 -21.65 -13.64 -12.87
N ARG A 163 -21.64 -14.61 -11.94
CA ARG A 163 -22.60 -15.70 -12.03
C ARG A 163 -23.98 -15.07 -11.92
N GLU A 164 -24.77 -15.09 -13.00
CA GLU A 164 -26.17 -14.72 -12.95
C GLU A 164 -26.79 -15.47 -11.78
N ALA A 165 -27.38 -14.74 -10.83
CA ALA A 165 -28.04 -15.38 -9.70
C ALA A 165 -29.13 -16.30 -10.27
N ASP A 166 -29.18 -17.54 -9.78
CA ASP A 166 -30.27 -18.45 -10.15
C ASP A 166 -31.60 -17.72 -9.92
N PRO A 167 -32.55 -17.79 -10.87
CA PRO A 167 -33.85 -17.17 -10.67
C PRO A 167 -34.45 -17.67 -9.36
N PRO A 168 -35.18 -16.81 -8.60
CA PRO A 168 -35.75 -17.22 -7.33
C PRO A 168 -36.58 -18.50 -7.54
N PRO A 169 -36.58 -19.43 -6.56
CA PRO A 169 -37.36 -20.66 -6.68
C PRO A 169 -38.81 -20.29 -6.99
N ARG A 170 -39.37 -20.91 -8.05
CA ARG A 170 -40.79 -20.75 -8.36
C ARG A 170 -41.56 -21.27 -7.15
N THR A 171 -42.23 -20.39 -6.42
CA THR A 171 -43.17 -20.80 -5.37
C THR A 171 -44.25 -21.69 -6.00
N PRO A 172 -44.55 -22.86 -5.39
CA PRO A 172 -45.61 -23.75 -5.87
C PRO A 172 -46.98 -23.10 -5.78
#